data_AF-A0A656GJB8-F1
#
_entry.id   AF-A0A656GJB8-F1
#
_cell.length_a   1.000
_cell.length_b   1.000
_cell.length_c   1.000
_cell.angle_alpha   90.00
_cell.angle_beta   90.00
_cell.angle_gamma   90.00
#
_symmetry.space_group_name_H-M   'P 1'
#
loop_
_entity.id
_entity.type
_entity.pdbx_description
1 polymer ?
#
loop_
_entity_poly.entity_id
_entity_poly.type
_entity_poly.pdbx_seq_one_letter_code
_entity_poly.pdbx_strand_id
1 'polypeptide(L)'
;YISLINTVNNIAERDQYKGRPLVNVTDEGHIITKNPLLAPYIMKITKMWRKLGAWFWLATQNMDDFPPSTAPMLNMIEWWICLNMPPDEVEKISRFRELTPAQKGLMLSARKESGKYTEGVVLSKSMEVLFRAVPPSLYLALAMTEPEEKKQRYDLMQSMGVDELGAALEVAADLDRKRGIEPLNITFPTPRALENLA
;
A
#
# COMPACT_ATOMS: atom_id res chain seq x y z
N TYR A 1 -7.89 -2.95 -18.22
CA TYR A 1 -8.50 -2.84 -16.88
C TYR A 1 -9.86 -3.53 -16.76
N ILE A 2 -10.86 -3.20 -17.59
CA ILE A 2 -12.20 -3.87 -17.54
C ILE A 2 -12.10 -5.40 -17.58
N SER A 3 -11.30 -5.96 -18.51
CA SER A 3 -11.08 -7.41 -18.60
C SER A 3 -10.54 -8.01 -17.29
N LEU A 4 -9.57 -7.36 -16.65
CA LEU A 4 -9.01 -7.79 -15.36
C LEU A 4 -10.09 -7.85 -14.27
N ILE A 5 -10.87 -6.77 -14.15
CA ILE A 5 -11.91 -6.67 -13.13
C ILE A 5 -13.05 -7.67 -13.39
N ASN A 6 -13.40 -7.94 -14.65
CA ASN A 6 -14.34 -9.02 -15.00
C ASN A 6 -13.81 -10.38 -14.56
N THR A 7 -12.52 -10.68 -14.77
CA THR A 7 -11.91 -11.93 -14.30
C THR A 7 -12.02 -12.05 -12.77
N VAL A 8 -11.72 -10.97 -12.04
CA VAL A 8 -11.87 -10.94 -10.59
C VAL A 8 -13.32 -11.14 -10.18
N ASN A 9 -14.27 -10.51 -10.88
CA ASN A 9 -15.70 -10.72 -10.64
C ASN A 9 -16.11 -12.18 -10.82
N ASN A 10 -15.68 -12.83 -11.89
CA ASN A 10 -15.98 -14.25 -12.14
C ASN A 10 -15.40 -15.16 -11.05
N ILE A 11 -14.22 -14.83 -10.53
CA ILE A 11 -13.63 -15.56 -9.38
C ILE A 11 -14.48 -15.34 -8.12
N ALA A 12 -14.88 -14.09 -7.85
CA ALA A 12 -15.73 -13.76 -6.71
C ALA A 12 -17.08 -14.48 -6.77
N GLU A 13 -17.71 -14.55 -7.95
CA GLU A 13 -18.96 -15.29 -8.15
C GLU A 13 -18.79 -16.80 -7.96
N ARG A 14 -17.72 -17.39 -8.51
CA ARG A 14 -17.42 -18.83 -8.35
C ARG A 14 -17.17 -19.20 -6.89
N ASP A 15 -16.50 -18.34 -6.14
CA ASP A 15 -16.00 -18.64 -4.80
C ASP A 15 -16.87 -18.07 -3.66
N GLN A 16 -17.99 -17.40 -3.97
CA GLN A 16 -18.84 -16.68 -3.00
C GLN A 16 -19.31 -17.54 -1.81
N TYR A 17 -19.42 -18.86 -1.98
CA TYR A 17 -19.88 -19.80 -0.93
C TYR A 17 -18.73 -20.43 -0.13
N LYS A 18 -17.47 -20.12 -0.43
CA LYS A 18 -16.31 -20.73 0.24
C LYS A 18 -15.95 -20.07 1.58
N GLY A 19 -16.62 -18.95 1.92
CA GLY A 19 -16.33 -18.17 3.14
C GLY A 19 -14.97 -17.45 3.12
N ARG A 20 -14.21 -17.54 2.02
CA ARG A 20 -12.92 -16.86 1.87
C ARG A 20 -13.12 -15.52 1.15
N PRO A 21 -12.81 -14.39 1.80
CA PRO A 21 -12.93 -13.09 1.14
C PRO A 21 -11.88 -12.93 0.05
N LEU A 22 -12.26 -12.23 -1.02
CA LEU A 22 -11.34 -11.77 -2.06
C LEU A 22 -10.94 -10.33 -1.75
N VAL A 23 -9.66 -9.99 -1.88
CA VAL A 23 -9.18 -8.61 -1.76
C VAL A 23 -8.54 -8.21 -3.08
N ASN A 24 -9.15 -7.26 -3.78
CA ASN A 24 -8.60 -6.66 -4.98
C ASN A 24 -7.97 -5.32 -4.63
N VAL A 25 -6.65 -5.25 -4.69
CA VAL A 25 -5.88 -4.03 -4.43
C VAL A 25 -5.54 -3.35 -5.74
N THR A 26 -5.89 -2.07 -5.85
CA THR A 26 -5.57 -1.21 -6.98
C THR A 26 -4.68 -0.09 -6.50
N ASP A 27 -3.43 -0.11 -6.95
CA ASP A 27 -2.49 1.00 -6.78
C ASP A 27 -2.73 2.09 -7.84
N GLU A 28 -2.35 3.32 -7.51
CA GLU A 28 -2.63 4.53 -8.30
C GLU A 28 -4.08 4.61 -8.79
N GLY A 29 -4.99 4.37 -7.86
CA GLY A 29 -6.43 4.28 -8.08
C GLY A 29 -7.02 5.48 -8.82
N HIS A 30 -6.42 6.65 -8.64
CA HIS A 30 -6.83 7.88 -9.30
C HIS A 30 -6.72 7.80 -10.83
N ILE A 31 -5.77 7.03 -11.38
CA ILE A 31 -5.60 6.84 -12.84
C ILE A 31 -6.86 6.19 -13.42
N ILE A 32 -7.35 5.16 -12.74
CA ILE A 32 -8.52 4.39 -13.18
C ILE A 32 -9.79 5.22 -13.01
N THR A 33 -9.91 5.95 -11.92
CA THR A 33 -11.13 6.71 -11.62
C THR A 33 -11.25 8.01 -12.41
N LYS A 34 -10.15 8.57 -12.92
CA LYS A 34 -10.18 9.71 -13.86
C LYS A 34 -10.84 9.35 -15.20
N ASN A 35 -10.77 8.09 -15.62
CA ASN A 35 -11.33 7.68 -16.90
C ASN A 35 -12.88 7.60 -16.81
N PRO A 36 -13.62 8.38 -17.62
CA PRO A 36 -15.08 8.45 -17.53
C PRO A 36 -15.80 7.16 -17.92
N LEU A 37 -15.14 6.25 -18.66
CA LEU A 37 -15.70 4.94 -19.01
C LEU A 37 -15.45 3.90 -17.91
N LEU A 38 -14.35 4.03 -17.16
CA LEU A 38 -13.98 3.07 -16.12
C LEU A 38 -14.67 3.36 -14.78
N ALA A 39 -14.81 4.64 -14.40
CA ALA A 39 -15.37 5.01 -13.11
C ALA A 39 -16.78 4.44 -12.85
N PRO A 40 -17.76 4.56 -13.78
CA PRO A 40 -19.10 4.00 -13.56
C PRO A 40 -19.09 2.47 -13.44
N TYR A 41 -18.22 1.81 -14.20
CA TYR A 41 -18.07 0.37 -14.18
C TYR A 41 -17.51 -0.13 -12.84
N ILE A 42 -16.48 0.55 -12.31
CA ILE A 42 -15.93 0.23 -10.98
C ILE A 42 -16.94 0.50 -9.87
N MET A 43 -17.68 1.59 -9.94
CA MET A 43 -18.77 1.86 -9.00
C MET A 43 -19.84 0.76 -9.00
N LYS A 44 -20.17 0.21 -10.18
CA LYS A 44 -21.13 -0.88 -10.30
C LYS A 44 -20.59 -2.16 -9.66
N ILE A 45 -19.36 -2.54 -9.98
CA ILE A 45 -18.76 -3.79 -9.51
C ILE A 45 -18.49 -3.78 -8.01
N THR A 46 -17.96 -2.68 -7.48
CA THR A 46 -17.71 -2.55 -6.03
C THR A 46 -19.00 -2.68 -5.21
N LYS A 47 -20.15 -2.23 -5.74
CA LYS A 47 -21.46 -2.46 -5.11
C LYS A 47 -21.89 -3.92 -5.15
N MET A 48 -21.63 -4.63 -6.25
CA MET A 48 -21.94 -6.07 -6.37
C MET A 48 -21.07 -6.91 -5.43
N TRP A 49 -19.78 -6.59 -5.33
CA TRP A 49 -18.80 -7.29 -4.51
C TRP A 49 -19.12 -7.36 -3.02
N ARG A 50 -19.90 -6.40 -2.50
CA ARG A 50 -20.44 -6.46 -1.13
C ARG A 50 -21.23 -7.73 -0.85
N LYS A 51 -21.90 -8.31 -1.86
CA LYS A 51 -22.67 -9.54 -1.73
C LYS A 51 -21.84 -10.80 -1.99
N LEU A 52 -20.67 -10.66 -2.61
CA LEU A 52 -19.81 -11.78 -3.03
C LEU A 52 -18.61 -11.99 -2.08
N GLY A 53 -18.52 -11.24 -0.99
CA GLY A 53 -17.38 -11.30 -0.07
C GLY A 53 -16.08 -10.76 -0.67
N ALA A 54 -16.18 -9.85 -1.65
CA ALA A 54 -15.02 -9.23 -2.28
C ALA A 54 -14.82 -7.77 -1.81
N TRP A 55 -13.55 -7.41 -1.58
CA TRP A 55 -13.11 -6.12 -1.08
C TRP A 55 -12.34 -5.38 -2.16
N PHE A 56 -12.64 -4.10 -2.33
CA PHE A 56 -11.92 -3.23 -3.25
C PHE A 56 -11.07 -2.25 -2.44
N TRP A 57 -9.76 -2.43 -2.51
CA TRP A 57 -8.77 -1.56 -1.88
C TRP A 57 -8.21 -0.63 -2.94
N LEU A 58 -8.18 0.66 -2.62
CA LEU A 58 -7.73 1.71 -3.52
C LEU A 58 -6.62 2.50 -2.82
N ALA A 59 -5.41 2.48 -3.38
CA ALA A 59 -4.30 3.31 -2.94
C ALA A 59 -4.15 4.49 -3.90
N THR A 60 -3.89 5.68 -3.34
CA THR A 60 -3.68 6.91 -4.11
C THR A 60 -2.86 7.90 -3.28
N GLN A 61 -2.12 8.77 -3.95
CA GLN A 61 -1.30 9.79 -3.31
C GLN A 61 -2.03 11.12 -3.12
N ASN A 62 -2.89 11.50 -4.08
CA ASN A 62 -3.55 12.80 -4.09
C ASN A 62 -5.07 12.65 -4.24
N MET A 63 -5.82 13.32 -3.37
CA MET A 63 -7.28 13.31 -3.39
C MET A 63 -7.88 14.20 -4.49
N ASP A 64 -7.15 15.21 -4.97
CA ASP A 64 -7.60 16.09 -6.07
C ASP A 64 -7.66 15.37 -7.42
N ASP A 65 -6.99 14.24 -7.54
CA ASP A 65 -7.00 13.44 -8.75
C ASP A 65 -8.31 12.67 -8.93
N PHE A 66 -9.18 12.61 -7.93
CA PHE A 66 -10.51 12.02 -8.07
C PHE A 66 -11.49 13.01 -8.73
N PRO A 67 -12.15 12.63 -9.84
CA PRO A 67 -13.17 13.47 -10.42
C PRO A 67 -14.41 13.54 -9.51
N PRO A 68 -15.19 14.64 -9.56
CA PRO A 68 -16.41 14.79 -8.76
C PRO A 68 -17.41 13.63 -8.94
N SER A 69 -17.43 12.99 -10.12
CA SER A 69 -18.26 11.82 -10.41
C SER A 69 -17.97 10.60 -9.54
N THR A 70 -16.79 10.53 -8.92
CA THR A 70 -16.38 9.42 -8.04
C THR A 70 -16.68 9.67 -6.57
N ALA A 71 -17.22 10.83 -6.20
CA ALA A 71 -17.62 11.13 -4.82
C ALA A 71 -18.54 10.06 -4.21
N PRO A 72 -19.56 9.52 -4.91
CA PRO A 72 -20.39 8.45 -4.34
C PRO A 72 -19.63 7.15 -4.07
N MET A 73 -18.52 6.90 -4.80
CA MET A 73 -17.63 5.77 -4.55
C MET A 73 -16.82 5.98 -3.27
N LEU A 74 -16.28 7.17 -3.07
CA LEU A 74 -15.47 7.51 -1.90
C LEU A 74 -16.31 7.53 -0.62
N ASN A 75 -17.55 8.04 -0.68
CA ASN A 75 -18.49 8.02 0.45
C ASN A 75 -18.88 6.59 0.89
N MET A 76 -18.69 5.61 0.01
CA MET A 76 -18.97 4.20 0.28
C MET A 76 -17.81 3.46 0.96
N ILE A 77 -16.63 4.10 1.08
CA ILE A 77 -15.44 3.52 1.70
C ILE A 77 -15.64 3.49 3.21
N GLU A 78 -15.62 2.27 3.74
CA GLU A 78 -15.77 2.04 5.18
C GLU A 78 -14.48 2.30 5.94
N TRP A 79 -13.35 1.84 5.40
CA TRP A 79 -12.03 1.90 6.00
C TRP A 79 -11.15 2.89 5.27
N TRP A 80 -10.72 3.93 5.97
CA TRP A 80 -9.73 4.88 5.49
C TRP A 80 -8.42 4.61 6.23
N ILE A 81 -7.36 4.34 5.47
CA ILE A 81 -6.00 4.21 6.00
C ILE A 81 -5.21 5.37 5.42
N CYS A 82 -4.93 6.34 6.28
CA CYS A 82 -4.26 7.57 5.93
C CYS A 82 -2.86 7.54 6.53
N LEU A 83 -1.81 7.66 5.72
CA LEU A 83 -0.44 7.72 6.23
C LEU A 83 -0.11 9.16 6.69
N ASN A 84 1.15 9.55 6.61
CA ASN A 84 1.57 10.93 6.85
C ASN A 84 1.03 11.85 5.73
N MET A 85 0.00 12.63 6.04
CA MET A 85 -0.64 13.54 5.09
C MET A 85 -0.42 15.01 5.50
N PRO A 86 -0.12 15.89 4.54
CA PRO A 86 -0.04 17.31 4.83
C PRO A 86 -1.43 17.88 5.17
N PRO A 87 -1.50 19.04 5.86
CA PRO A 87 -2.77 19.60 6.33
C PRO A 87 -3.81 19.85 5.23
N ASP A 88 -3.38 20.18 4.01
CA ASP A 88 -4.27 20.39 2.87
C ASP A 88 -4.95 19.10 2.41
N GLU A 89 -4.26 17.96 2.43
CA GLU A 89 -4.86 16.65 2.09
C GLU A 89 -5.91 16.22 3.12
N VAL A 90 -5.72 16.54 4.42
CA VAL A 90 -6.72 16.26 5.46
C VAL A 90 -8.04 17.02 5.19
N GLU A 91 -7.94 18.27 4.74
CA GLU A 91 -9.12 19.05 4.36
C GLU A 91 -9.78 18.51 3.08
N LYS A 92 -9.00 18.00 2.12
CA LYS A 92 -9.57 17.36 0.91
C LYS A 92 -10.35 16.09 1.25
N ILE A 93 -9.87 15.27 2.18
CA ILE A 93 -10.61 14.08 2.66
C ILE A 93 -11.93 14.48 3.31
N SER A 94 -11.95 15.62 4.00
CA SER A 94 -13.17 16.15 4.65
C SER A 94 -14.32 16.39 3.68
N ARG A 95 -14.05 16.47 2.37
CA ARG A 95 -15.07 16.58 1.30
C ARG A 95 -15.84 15.29 1.06
N PHE A 96 -15.23 14.14 1.34
CA PHE A 96 -15.79 12.81 1.07
C PHE A 96 -16.16 12.04 2.35
N ARG A 97 -15.57 12.43 3.47
CA ARG A 97 -15.85 11.86 4.79
C ARG A 97 -15.95 12.99 5.80
N GLU A 98 -17.05 13.05 6.54
CA GLU A 98 -17.16 13.97 7.67
C GLU A 98 -16.11 13.61 8.73
N LEU A 99 -15.25 14.57 9.06
CA LEU A 99 -14.19 14.42 10.06
C LEU A 99 -14.43 15.36 11.24
N THR A 100 -14.43 14.80 12.46
CA THR A 100 -14.46 15.60 13.69
C THR A 100 -13.14 16.35 13.89
N PRO A 101 -13.12 17.46 14.66
CA PRO A 101 -11.87 18.14 14.99
C PRO A 101 -10.83 17.22 15.64
N ALA A 102 -11.27 16.24 16.45
CA ALA A 102 -10.39 15.27 17.07
C ALA A 102 -9.77 14.31 16.05
N GLN A 103 -10.55 13.82 15.08
CA GLN A 103 -10.06 12.97 13.99
C GLN A 103 -9.04 13.72 13.11
N LYS A 104 -9.32 14.98 12.77
CA LYS A 104 -8.35 15.84 12.06
C LYS A 104 -7.07 16.00 12.85
N GLY A 105 -7.17 16.27 14.15
CA GLY A 105 -6.02 16.35 15.05
C GLY A 105 -5.19 15.05 15.09
N LEU A 106 -5.87 13.90 15.11
CA LEU A 106 -5.21 12.59 15.07
C LEU A 106 -4.46 12.37 13.74
N MET A 107 -5.08 12.70 12.60
CA MET A 107 -4.45 12.59 11.28
C MET A 107 -3.20 13.48 11.17
N LEU A 108 -3.28 14.72 11.68
CA LEU A 108 -2.15 15.66 11.69
C LEU A 108 -1.04 15.27 12.69
N SER A 109 -1.32 14.37 13.63
CA SER A 109 -0.33 13.91 14.61
C SER A 109 0.60 12.83 14.08
N ALA A 110 0.23 12.18 12.97
CA ALA A 110 1.02 11.09 12.37
C ALA A 110 2.38 11.62 11.88
N ARG A 111 3.44 10.88 12.20
CA ARG A 111 4.83 11.23 11.85
C ARG A 111 5.47 10.20 10.94
N LYS A 112 6.43 10.65 10.14
CA LYS A 112 7.32 9.80 9.36
C LYS A 112 8.75 10.08 9.78
N GLU A 113 9.51 9.02 10.07
CA GLU A 113 10.95 9.09 10.28
C GLU A 113 11.62 8.18 9.26
N SER A 114 12.33 8.80 8.30
CA SER A 114 12.92 8.09 7.16
C SER A 114 13.87 6.98 7.63
N GLY A 115 13.75 5.80 7.02
CA GLY A 115 14.52 4.63 7.40
C GLY A 115 14.10 3.98 8.72
N LYS A 116 13.14 4.51 9.48
CA LYS A 116 12.66 3.91 10.75
C LYS A 116 11.21 3.47 10.69
N TYR A 117 10.29 4.42 10.56
CA TYR A 117 8.86 4.13 10.61
C TYR A 117 8.03 5.19 9.90
N THR A 118 6.82 4.78 9.51
CA THR A 118 5.78 5.69 9.04
C THR A 118 4.54 5.45 9.90
N GLU A 119 4.00 6.51 10.48
CA GLU A 119 2.70 6.45 11.15
C GLU A 119 1.56 6.75 10.18
N GLY A 120 0.40 6.28 10.57
CA GLY A 120 -0.85 6.58 9.89
C GLY A 120 -2.01 6.43 10.85
N VAL A 121 -3.19 6.76 10.35
CA VAL A 121 -4.46 6.68 11.06
C VAL A 121 -5.38 5.75 10.30
N VAL A 122 -5.99 4.82 11.02
CA VAL A 122 -7.13 4.06 10.53
C VAL A 122 -8.41 4.71 11.04
N LEU A 123 -9.29 5.09 10.11
CA LEU A 123 -10.62 5.63 10.39
C LEU A 123 -11.69 4.72 9.79
N SER A 124 -12.54 4.18 10.65
CA SER A 124 -13.73 3.40 10.28
C SER A 124 -14.92 3.80 11.17
N LYS A 125 -16.02 3.04 11.14
CA LYS A 125 -17.15 3.29 12.06
C LYS A 125 -16.88 2.78 13.48
N SER A 126 -16.01 1.78 13.62
CA SER A 126 -15.76 1.08 14.89
C SER A 126 -14.36 1.30 15.43
N MET A 127 -13.48 1.96 14.67
CA MET A 127 -12.07 2.11 15.00
C MET A 127 -11.52 3.44 14.50
N GLU A 128 -10.87 4.16 15.41
CA GLU A 128 -10.12 5.39 15.17
C GLU A 128 -8.79 5.26 15.90
N VAL A 129 -7.74 4.84 15.20
CA VAL A 129 -6.44 4.51 15.83
C VAL A 129 -5.28 5.08 15.04
N LEU A 130 -4.29 5.60 15.77
CA LEU A 130 -2.95 5.83 15.24
C LEU A 130 -2.22 4.48 15.22
N PHE A 131 -1.59 4.15 14.09
CA PHE A 131 -0.71 3.00 13.98
C PHE A 131 0.67 3.43 13.51
N ARG A 132 1.66 2.60 13.80
CA ARG A 132 3.03 2.78 13.34
C ARG A 132 3.45 1.57 12.50
N ALA A 133 3.74 1.81 11.23
CA ALA A 133 4.30 0.80 10.34
C ALA A 133 5.82 0.79 10.46
N VAL A 134 6.37 -0.34 10.93
CA VAL A 134 7.81 -0.61 11.00
C VAL A 134 8.09 -1.82 10.10
N PRO A 135 8.25 -1.62 8.79
CA PRO A 135 8.51 -2.73 7.87
C PRO A 135 9.92 -3.31 8.12
N PRO A 136 10.10 -4.64 7.93
CA PRO A 136 11.42 -5.27 7.98
C PRO A 136 12.41 -4.58 7.04
N SER A 137 13.67 -4.44 7.47
CA SER A 137 14.67 -3.65 6.75
C SER A 137 14.95 -4.18 5.34
N LEU A 138 14.91 -5.49 5.14
CA LEU A 138 15.05 -6.09 3.80
C LEU A 138 13.88 -5.70 2.88
N TYR A 139 12.66 -5.66 3.39
CA TYR A 139 11.48 -5.33 2.60
C TYR A 139 11.55 -3.88 2.12
N LEU A 140 12.04 -2.98 2.99
CA LEU A 140 12.34 -1.62 2.59
C LEU A 140 13.46 -1.56 1.55
N ALA A 141 14.61 -2.18 1.81
CA ALA A 141 15.76 -2.12 0.91
C ALA A 141 15.43 -2.60 -0.52
N LEU A 142 14.55 -3.59 -0.64
CA LEU A 142 14.06 -4.09 -1.93
C LEU A 142 13.02 -3.15 -2.57
N ALA A 143 12.21 -2.46 -1.78
CA ALA A 143 11.18 -1.53 -2.25
C ALA A 143 11.70 -0.11 -2.52
N MET A 144 12.94 0.20 -2.15
CA MET A 144 13.57 1.50 -2.32
C MET A 144 13.81 1.81 -3.80
N THR A 145 13.04 2.74 -4.37
CA THR A 145 13.05 3.09 -5.79
C THR A 145 13.51 4.51 -6.11
N GLU A 146 13.80 5.33 -5.09
CA GLU A 146 14.20 6.72 -5.30
C GLU A 146 15.59 6.81 -5.95
N PRO A 147 15.88 7.87 -6.72
CA PRO A 147 17.15 8.00 -7.43
C PRO A 147 18.39 7.89 -6.54
N GLU A 148 18.37 8.51 -5.35
CA GLU A 148 19.45 8.45 -4.37
C GLU A 148 19.62 7.05 -3.76
N GLU A 149 18.52 6.32 -3.58
CA GLU A 149 18.53 4.96 -3.05
C GLU A 149 19.10 3.97 -4.08
N LYS A 150 18.72 4.14 -5.35
CA LYS A 150 19.31 3.40 -6.48
C LYS A 150 20.80 3.67 -6.60
N LYS A 151 21.20 4.94 -6.46
CA LYS A 151 22.62 5.32 -6.46
C LYS A 151 23.37 4.67 -5.30
N GLN A 152 22.83 4.73 -4.08
CA GLN A 152 23.43 4.07 -2.91
C GLN A 152 23.65 2.57 -3.15
N ARG A 153 22.63 1.88 -3.69
CA ARG A 153 22.75 0.46 -4.03
C ARG A 153 23.82 0.21 -5.09
N TYR A 154 23.88 1.04 -6.13
CA TYR A 154 24.91 0.94 -7.15
C TYR A 154 26.33 1.15 -6.60
N ASP A 155 26.53 2.15 -5.73
CA ASP A 155 27.81 2.42 -5.08
C ASP A 155 28.26 1.24 -4.20
N LEU A 156 27.33 0.55 -3.53
CA LEU A 156 27.59 -0.68 -2.77
C LEU A 156 27.99 -1.85 -3.67
N MET A 157 27.29 -2.04 -4.80
CA MET A 157 27.66 -3.05 -5.79
C MET A 157 29.10 -2.87 -6.27
N GLN A 158 29.49 -1.63 -6.60
CA GLN A 158 30.85 -1.33 -7.10
C GLN A 158 31.92 -1.52 -6.02
N SER A 159 31.65 -1.08 -4.79
CA SER A 159 32.64 -1.14 -3.70
C SER A 159 32.84 -2.54 -3.13
N MET A 160 31.80 -3.38 -3.10
CA MET A 160 31.86 -4.73 -2.52
C MET A 160 31.95 -5.83 -3.57
N GLY A 161 31.77 -5.52 -4.86
CA GLY A 161 31.76 -6.51 -5.94
C GLY A 161 30.56 -7.47 -5.87
N VAL A 162 29.43 -7.00 -5.34
CA VAL A 162 28.19 -7.79 -5.16
C VAL A 162 27.14 -7.42 -6.21
N ASP A 163 26.16 -8.30 -6.39
CA ASP A 163 24.99 -8.04 -7.22
C ASP A 163 23.97 -7.13 -6.51
N GLU A 164 22.85 -6.81 -7.19
CA GLU A 164 21.82 -5.92 -6.65
C GLU A 164 21.20 -6.48 -5.36
N LEU A 165 21.05 -7.80 -5.27
CA LEU A 165 20.52 -8.46 -4.07
C LEU A 165 21.51 -8.34 -2.90
N GLY A 166 22.80 -8.59 -3.14
CA GLY A 166 23.86 -8.39 -2.14
C GLY A 166 23.92 -6.95 -1.64
N ALA A 167 23.79 -5.97 -2.54
CA ALA A 167 23.72 -4.57 -2.16
C ALA A 167 22.46 -4.24 -1.33
N ALA A 168 21.30 -4.80 -1.69
CA ALA A 168 20.07 -4.62 -0.92
C ALA A 168 20.16 -5.24 0.49
N LEU A 169 20.86 -6.38 0.64
CA LEU A 169 21.13 -7.00 1.94
C LEU A 169 22.02 -6.12 2.81
N GLU A 170 23.04 -5.47 2.23
CA GLU A 170 23.89 -4.54 2.98
C GLU A 170 23.11 -3.28 3.40
N VAL A 171 22.26 -2.72 2.52
CA VAL A 171 21.35 -1.63 2.88
C VAL A 171 20.41 -2.04 4.01
N ALA A 172 19.86 -3.26 3.97
CA ALA A 172 19.02 -3.78 5.03
C ALA A 172 19.78 -3.90 6.37
N ALA A 173 21.02 -4.39 6.34
CA ALA A 173 21.87 -4.50 7.51
C ALA A 173 22.26 -3.14 8.09
N ASP A 174 22.50 -2.13 7.26
CA ASP A 174 22.70 -0.74 7.70
C ASP A 174 21.44 -0.15 8.35
N LEU A 175 20.26 -0.39 7.77
CA LEU A 175 18.98 0.00 8.36
C LEU A 175 18.73 -0.66 9.73
N ASP A 176 19.02 -1.95 9.86
CA ASP A 176 18.92 -2.66 11.15
C ASP A 176 19.87 -2.07 12.19
N ARG A 177 21.14 -1.84 11.83
CA ARG A 177 22.12 -1.17 12.70
C ARG A 177 21.64 0.21 13.16
N LYS A 178 21.10 1.03 12.25
CA LYS A 178 20.51 2.35 12.57
C LYS A 178 19.29 2.28 13.49
N ARG A 179 18.59 1.14 13.50
CA ARG A 179 17.43 0.86 14.37
C ARG A 179 17.83 0.18 15.68
N GLY A 180 19.12 -0.14 15.88
CA GLY A 180 19.59 -0.89 17.04
C GLY A 180 19.21 -2.37 17.01
N ILE A 181 19.00 -2.93 15.80
CA ILE A 181 18.67 -4.34 15.56
C ILE A 181 19.92 -5.03 15.03
N GLU A 182 20.18 -6.26 15.49
CA GLU A 182 21.24 -7.10 14.94
C GLU A 182 20.84 -7.60 13.54
N PRO A 183 21.63 -7.33 12.48
CA PRO A 183 21.29 -7.76 11.12
C PRO A 183 21.15 -9.28 11.01
N LEU A 184 20.09 -9.73 10.33
CA LEU A 184 19.88 -11.15 10.07
C LEU A 184 20.81 -11.65 8.95
N ASN A 185 21.60 -12.68 9.24
CA ASN A 185 22.36 -13.39 8.21
C ASN A 185 21.44 -14.30 7.39
N ILE A 186 21.13 -13.88 6.16
CA ILE A 186 20.30 -14.65 5.24
C ILE A 186 21.21 -15.59 4.43
N THR A 187 21.00 -16.89 4.61
CA THR A 187 21.70 -17.92 3.83
C THR A 187 20.79 -18.40 2.71
N PHE A 188 21.17 -18.16 1.46
CA PHE A 188 20.44 -18.70 0.32
C PHE A 188 20.82 -20.17 0.08
N PRO A 189 19.87 -21.02 -0.34
CA PRO A 189 20.19 -22.38 -0.75
C PRO A 189 21.17 -22.35 -1.93
N THR A 190 22.16 -23.24 -1.91
CA THR A 190 23.10 -23.38 -3.03
C THR A 190 22.38 -23.94 -4.26
N PRO A 191 22.86 -23.68 -5.50
CA PRO A 191 22.20 -24.12 -6.73
C PRO A 191 21.86 -25.63 -6.76
N ARG A 192 22.73 -26.48 -6.18
CA ARG A 192 22.51 -27.93 -6.04
C ARG A 192 21.30 -28.31 -5.18
N ALA A 193 20.90 -27.46 -4.24
CA ALA A 193 19.73 -27.71 -3.40
C ALA A 193 18.40 -27.38 -4.11
N LEU A 194 18.44 -26.49 -5.11
CA LEU A 194 17.27 -26.12 -5.90
C LEU A 194 16.93 -27.16 -6.98
N GLU A 195 17.94 -27.85 -7.53
CA GLU A 195 17.75 -28.94 -8.49
C GLU A 195 16.99 -30.14 -7.89
N ASN A 196 17.05 -30.33 -6.57
CA ASN A 196 16.35 -31.42 -5.87
C ASN A 196 14.92 -31.06 -5.43
N LEU A 197 14.47 -29.82 -5.70
CA LEU A 197 13.13 -29.32 -5.36
C LEU A 197 12.21 -29.20 -6.59
N ALA A 198 12.72 -29.48 -7.79
CA ALA A 198 11.96 -29.56 -9.05
C ALA A 198 11.68 -31.02 -9.42
#